data_AF-A0A8T6V1H1-F1
#
_entry.id   AF-A0A8T6V1H1-F1
#
_cell.length_a   1.000
_cell.length_b   1.000
_cell.length_c   1.000
_cell.angle_alpha   90.00
_cell.angle_beta   90.00
_cell.angle_gamma   90.00
#
_symmetry.space_group_name_H-M   'P 1'
#
loop_
_entity.id
_entity.type
_entity.pdbx_description
1 polymer ?
#
loop_
_entity_poly.entity_id
_entity_poly.type
_entity_poly.pdbx_seq_one_letter_code
_entity_poly.pdbx_strand_id
1 'polypeptide(L)'
;KFQEGYDWFMFGFVAFMSTIHGLGILWNLGYRFDMTRIIAPAIGALFFGIGYLMDKIKFNWFVGIRTPWTLSNEEVWEKTHRIGGKVFKACG
;
A
#
# COMPACT_ATOMS: atom_id res chain seq x y z
N LYS A 1 -6.95 -3.01 16.39
CA LYS A 1 -6.15 -1.84 15.93
C LYS A 1 -5.29 -2.14 14.69
N PHE A 2 -4.49 -3.22 14.64
CA PHE A 2 -3.77 -3.62 13.41
C PHE A 2 -4.72 -4.22 12.36
N GLN A 3 -5.56 -5.19 12.75
CA GLN A 3 -6.57 -5.80 11.88
C GLN A 3 -7.45 -4.76 11.20
N GLU A 4 -8.01 -3.81 11.95
CA GLU A 4 -8.79 -2.71 11.39
C GLU A 4 -8.05 -1.89 10.30
N GLY A 5 -6.77 -1.58 10.51
CA GLY A 5 -5.97 -0.89 9.48
C GLY A 5 -5.69 -1.76 8.25
N TYR A 6 -5.51 -3.06 8.46
CA TYR A 6 -5.37 -4.05 7.40
C TYR A 6 -6.67 -4.24 6.61
N ASP A 7 -7.82 -4.29 7.28
CA ASP A 7 -9.13 -4.46 6.64
C ASP A 7 -9.45 -3.26 5.74
N TRP A 8 -9.18 -2.03 6.22
CA TRP A 8 -9.28 -0.83 5.40
C TRP A 8 -8.33 -0.84 4.21
N PHE A 9 -7.09 -1.29 4.40
CA PHE A 9 -6.13 -1.45 3.31
C PHE A 9 -6.62 -2.47 2.27
N MET A 10 -7.13 -3.62 2.72
CA MET A 10 -7.66 -4.66 1.84
C MET A 10 -8.87 -4.17 1.05
N PHE A 11 -9.79 -3.43 1.68
CA PHE A 11 -10.90 -2.79 0.98
C PHE A 11 -10.40 -1.82 -0.10
N GLY A 12 -9.42 -0.97 0.25
CA GLY A 12 -8.77 -0.07 -0.72
C GLY A 12 -8.08 -0.81 -1.86
N PHE A 13 -7.40 -1.93 -1.58
CA PHE A 13 -6.73 -2.75 -2.58
C PHE A 13 -7.72 -3.42 -3.53
N VAL A 14 -8.84 -3.95 -3.03
CA VAL A 14 -9.91 -4.51 -3.86
C VAL A 14 -10.55 -3.42 -4.73
N ALA A 15 -10.77 -2.22 -4.19
CA ALA A 15 -11.28 -1.08 -4.95
C ALA A 15 -10.31 -0.65 -6.08
N PHE A 16 -9.00 -0.63 -5.79
CA PHE A 16 -7.96 -0.37 -6.77
C PHE A 16 -7.97 -1.41 -7.90
N MET A 17 -8.02 -2.69 -7.57
CA MET A 17 -8.11 -3.77 -8.57
C MET A 17 -9.38 -3.67 -9.41
N SER A 18 -10.52 -3.42 -8.76
CA SER A 18 -11.80 -3.23 -9.44
C SER A 18 -11.76 -2.04 -10.40
N THR A 19 -11.07 -0.97 -10.03
CA THR A 19 -10.86 0.20 -10.90
C THR A 19 -10.05 -0.17 -12.13
N ILE A 20 -8.93 -0.90 -11.98
CA ILE A 20 -8.13 -1.35 -13.13
C ILE A 20 -8.96 -2.22 -14.08
N HIS A 21 -9.71 -3.19 -13.54
CA HIS A 21 -10.57 -4.05 -14.35
C HIS A 21 -11.67 -3.25 -15.06
N GLY A 22 -12.33 -2.32 -14.37
CA GLY A 22 -13.34 -1.43 -14.95
C GLY A 22 -12.78 -0.56 -16.08
N LEU A 23 -11.60 0.03 -15.89
CA LEU A 23 -10.92 0.81 -16.93
C LEU A 23 -10.54 -0.06 -18.14
N GLY A 24 -10.10 -1.30 -17.89
CA GLY A 24 -9.82 -2.26 -18.96
C GLY A 24 -11.07 -2.60 -19.78
N ILE A 25 -12.22 -2.78 -19.13
CA ILE A 25 -13.50 -2.99 -19.82
C ILE A 25 -13.87 -1.74 -20.64
N LEU A 26 -13.83 -0.54 -20.05
CA LEU A 26 -14.14 0.71 -20.75
C LEU A 26 -13.26 0.94 -21.98
N TRP A 27 -11.97 0.61 -21.88
CA TRP A 27 -11.06 0.67 -23.02
C TRP A 27 -11.45 -0.30 -24.14
N ASN A 28 -11.85 -1.52 -23.79
CA ASN A 28 -12.35 -2.51 -24.76
C ASN A 28 -13.68 -2.08 -25.41
N LEU A 29 -14.52 -1.30 -24.72
CA LEU A 29 -15.71 -0.67 -25.31
C LEU A 29 -15.38 0.48 -26.27
N GLY A 30 -14.11 0.87 -26.40
CA GLY A 30 -13.66 1.90 -27.33
C GLY A 30 -13.62 3.31 -26.74
N TYR A 31 -13.86 3.48 -25.44
CA TYR A 31 -13.66 4.77 -24.78
C TYR A 31 -12.16 5.08 -24.69
N ARG A 32 -11.71 6.07 -25.46
CA ARG A 32 -10.32 6.55 -25.48
C ARG A 32 -10.17 7.70 -24.49
N PHE A 33 -9.68 7.41 -23.30
CA PHE A 33 -9.28 8.41 -22.30
C PHE A 33 -7.84 8.15 -21.85
N ASP A 34 -7.23 9.15 -21.22
CA ASP A 34 -5.89 9.04 -20.66
C ASP A 34 -5.91 8.15 -19.40
N MET A 35 -5.60 6.87 -19.56
CA MET A 35 -5.52 5.91 -18.45
C MET A 35 -4.56 6.37 -17.36
N THR A 36 -3.45 7.00 -17.74
CA THR A 36 -2.40 7.41 -16.80
C THR A 36 -2.93 8.41 -15.79
N ARG A 37 -3.77 9.37 -16.23
CA ARG A 37 -4.38 10.36 -15.34
C ARG A 37 -5.29 9.76 -14.28
N ILE A 38 -5.90 8.60 -14.56
CA ILE A 38 -6.81 7.93 -13.62
C ILE A 38 -6.05 6.96 -12.73
N ILE A 39 -5.09 6.21 -13.29
CA ILE A 39 -4.33 5.19 -12.56
C ILE A 39 -3.29 5.82 -11.64
N ALA A 40 -2.62 6.91 -12.05
CA ALA A 40 -1.58 7.56 -11.26
C ALA A 40 -2.02 7.96 -9.83
N PRO A 41 -3.14 8.69 -9.62
CA PRO A 41 -3.60 9.01 -8.28
C PRO A 41 -4.07 7.77 -7.49
N ALA A 42 -4.59 6.75 -8.18
CA ALA A 42 -4.98 5.49 -7.55
C ALA A 42 -3.77 4.71 -7.00
N ILE A 43 -2.65 4.71 -7.74
CA ILE A 43 -1.38 4.16 -7.26
C ILE A 43 -0.85 4.98 -6.08
N GLY A 44 -0.90 6.31 -6.15
CA GLY A 44 -0.47 7.17 -5.04
C GLY A 44 -1.23 6.89 -3.74
N ALA A 45 -2.56 6.79 -3.84
CA ALA A 45 -3.42 6.41 -2.71
C ALA A 45 -3.07 5.02 -2.14
N LEU A 46 -2.72 4.05 -3.00
CA LEU A 46 -2.29 2.73 -2.56
C LEU A 46 -0.97 2.80 -1.78
N PHE A 47 0.01 3.56 -2.26
CA PHE A 47 1.30 3.75 -1.58
C PHE A 47 1.12 4.45 -0.22
N PHE A 48 0.25 5.45 -0.15
CA PHE A 48 -0.12 6.08 1.11
C PHE A 48 -0.75 5.08 2.09
N GLY A 49 -1.65 4.21 1.61
CA GLY A 49 -2.26 3.13 2.38
C GLY A 49 -1.23 2.13 2.93
N ILE A 50 -0.26 1.72 2.11
CA ILE A 50 0.86 0.86 2.53
C ILE A 50 1.67 1.55 3.63
N GLY A 51 1.97 2.84 3.47
CA GLY A 51 2.70 3.61 4.48
C GLY A 51 1.93 3.73 5.80
N TYR A 52 0.60 3.85 5.75
CA TYR A 52 -0.25 3.79 6.95
C TYR A 52 -0.20 2.43 7.64
N LEU A 53 -0.21 1.34 6.86
CA LEU A 53 -0.12 -0.01 7.40
C LEU A 53 1.23 -0.25 8.08
N MET A 54 2.33 0.21 7.47
CA MET A 54 3.69 0.08 8.03
C MET A 54 3.83 0.61 9.45
N ASP A 55 3.20 1.74 9.78
CA ASP A 55 3.23 2.31 11.13
C ASP A 55 2.51 1.43 12.17
N LYS A 56 1.64 0.51 11.73
CA LYS A 56 0.85 -0.38 12.59
C LYS A 56 1.36 -1.82 12.62
N ILE A 57 2.28 -2.21 11.73
CA ILE A 57 2.83 -3.56 11.67
C ILE A 57 3.66 -3.82 12.93
N LYS A 58 3.20 -4.77 13.75
CA LYS A 58 3.98 -5.29 14.88
C LYS A 58 5.08 -6.23 14.39
N PHE A 59 6.12 -6.42 15.22
CA PHE A 59 7.19 -7.38 14.94
C PHE A 59 6.61 -8.75 14.59
N ASN A 60 6.99 -9.25 13.41
CA ASN A 60 6.55 -10.55 12.92
C ASN A 60 7.54 -11.08 11.87
N TRP A 61 7.50 -12.39 11.63
CA TRP A 61 8.46 -13.03 10.71
C TRP A 61 8.01 -13.02 9.23
N PHE A 62 6.75 -12.68 8.97
CA PHE A 62 6.11 -12.90 7.66
C PHE A 62 6.00 -11.63 6.79
N VAL A 63 5.73 -10.47 7.39
CA VAL A 63 5.30 -9.22 6.72
C VAL A 63 6.06 -8.02 7.29
N GLY A 64 6.76 -7.29 6.43
CA GLY A 64 7.51 -6.09 6.80
C GLY A 64 8.85 -5.97 6.06
N ILE A 65 9.66 -4.99 6.46
CA ILE A 65 11.05 -4.82 6.01
C ILE A 65 11.93 -5.79 6.81
N ARG A 66 12.24 -6.95 6.22
CA ARG A 66 12.88 -8.09 6.90
C ARG A 66 14.35 -8.20 6.54
N THR A 67 15.15 -7.53 7.33
CA THR A 67 16.61 -7.57 7.29
C THR A 67 17.13 -8.36 8.50
N PRO A 68 18.35 -8.92 8.46
CA PRO A 68 18.90 -9.65 9.61
C PRO A 68 18.83 -8.86 10.93
N TRP A 69 19.04 -7.54 10.88
CA TRP A 69 18.98 -6.65 12.05
C TRP A 69 17.57 -6.34 12.54
N THR A 70 16.58 -6.24 11.66
CA THR A 70 15.17 -6.01 12.05
C THR A 70 14.53 -7.26 12.61
N LEU A 71 14.92 -8.45 12.15
CA LEU A 71 14.45 -9.73 12.70
C LEU A 71 15.10 -10.09 14.05
N SER A 72 16.25 -9.49 14.35
CA SER A 72 16.98 -9.76 15.60
C SER A 72 16.66 -8.76 16.72
N ASN A 73 16.01 -7.64 16.41
CA ASN A 73 15.75 -6.57 17.38
C ASN A 73 14.44 -5.81 17.07
N GLU A 74 13.50 -5.82 18.01
CA GLU A 74 12.20 -5.17 17.91
C GLU A 74 12.27 -3.63 17.83
N GLU A 75 13.23 -3.00 18.51
CA GLU A 75 13.43 -1.54 18.43
C GLU A 75 13.88 -1.13 17.02
N VAL A 76 14.74 -1.95 16.41
CA VAL A 76 15.20 -1.74 15.04
C VAL A 76 14.05 -1.97 14.05
N TRP A 77 13.21 -2.97 14.30
CA TRP A 77 11.97 -3.18 13.54
C TRP A 77 11.07 -1.95 13.56
N GLU A 78 10.75 -1.41 14.74
CA GLU A 78 9.87 -0.24 14.87
C GLU A 78 10.45 1.00 14.19
N LYS A 79 11.74 1.29 14.38
CA LYS A 79 12.41 2.43 13.75
C LYS A 79 12.39 2.32 12.23
N THR A 80 12.72 1.14 11.68
CA THR A 80 12.69 0.89 10.25
C THR A 80 11.28 1.03 9.68
N HIS A 81 10.26 0.50 10.36
CA HIS A 81 8.89 0.55 9.86
C HIS A 81 8.28 1.95 9.94
N ARG A 82 8.62 2.74 10.97
CA ARG A 82 8.21 4.15 11.07
C ARG A 82 8.84 5.03 9.99
N ILE A 83 10.10 4.80 9.63
CA ILE A 83 10.75 5.52 8.53
C ILE A 83 10.17 5.04 7.19
N GLY A 84 10.03 3.73 7.00
CA GLY A 84 9.40 3.15 5.82
C GLY A 84 8.00 3.71 5.59
N GLY A 85 7.18 3.77 6.63
CA GLY A 85 5.83 4.34 6.58
C GLY A 85 5.80 5.79 6.10
N LYS A 86 6.74 6.63 6.57
CA LYS A 86 6.88 8.01 6.10
C LYS A 86 7.30 8.10 4.63
N VAL A 87 8.25 7.27 4.21
CA VAL A 87 8.74 7.25 2.81
C VAL A 87 7.62 6.82 1.87
N PHE A 88 6.90 5.74 2.19
CA PHE A 88 5.78 5.27 1.38
C PHE A 88 4.66 6.32 1.24
N LYS A 89 4.36 7.07 2.30
CA LYS A 89 3.39 8.17 2.25
C LYS A 89 3.87 9.38 1.45
N ALA A 90 5.17 9.62 1.38
CA ALA A 90 5.75 10.75 0.64
C ALA A 90 5.91 10.43 -0.86
N CYS A 91 6.11 9.16 -1.21
CA CYS A 91 6.24 8.71 -2.59
C CYS A 91 4.89 8.49 -3.30
N GLY A 92 3.82 8.23 -2.55
CA GLY A 92 2.46 8.11 -3.06
C GLY A 92 1.75 9.44 -3.16
#